data_AF-A0A2D6RLA2-F1
#
_entry.id   AF-A0A2D6RLA2-F1
#
_cell.length_a   1.000
_cell.length_b   1.000
_cell.length_c   1.000
_cell.angle_alpha   90.00
_cell.angle_beta   90.00
_cell.angle_gamma   90.00
#
_symmetry.space_group_name_H-M   'P 1'
#
loop_
_entity.id
_entity.type
_entity.pdbx_description
1 polymer ?
#
loop_
_entity_poly.entity_id
_entity_poly.type
_entity_poly.pdbx_seq_one_letter_code
_entity_poly.pdbx_strand_id
1 'polypeptide(L)'
;MDYNKLFQKLKNKHYPELEHYHIEFKEKNQKAFMDSHNFSIRDILNRHKLHPVTYNKETIKKSPKKATEGAIIHELAHKIQALRSNFFQSLYMGLAYRLSNKYKIKIEQEANEISIKKGFKKELLELKKYCKSRFPKEKWAKMKKFHI
;
A
#
# COMPACT_ATOMS: atom_id res chain seq x y z
N MET A 1 3.59 16.58 -12.76
CA MET A 1 2.66 16.33 -11.63
C MET A 1 3.48 16.27 -10.36
N ASP A 2 3.09 17.00 -9.31
CA ASP A 2 3.75 16.89 -8.01
C ASP A 2 3.11 15.74 -7.21
N TYR A 3 3.86 14.65 -7.07
CA TYR A 3 3.39 13.44 -6.41
C TYR A 3 3.32 13.58 -4.89
N ASN A 4 4.17 14.42 -4.28
CA ASN A 4 4.10 14.71 -2.85
C ASN A 4 2.84 15.49 -2.52
N LYS A 5 2.53 16.52 -3.32
CA LYS A 5 1.28 17.27 -3.17
C LYS A 5 0.05 16.38 -3.38
N LEU A 6 0.10 15.47 -4.35
CA LEU A 6 -0.97 14.49 -4.56
C LEU A 6 -1.12 13.56 -3.35
N PHE A 7 -0.02 13.02 -2.83
CA PHE A 7 0.01 12.14 -1.66
C PHE A 7 -0.61 12.83 -0.43
N GLN A 8 -0.15 14.04 -0.09
CA GLN A 8 -0.66 14.78 1.06
C GLN A 8 -2.15 15.12 0.91
N LYS A 9 -2.57 15.49 -0.31
CA LYS A 9 -3.99 15.73 -0.61
C LYS A 9 -4.84 14.49 -0.37
N LEU A 10 -4.41 13.33 -0.83
CA LEU A 10 -5.14 12.07 -0.66
C LEU A 10 -5.16 11.62 0.81
N LYS A 11 -4.03 11.72 1.51
CA LYS A 11 -3.92 11.44 2.95
C LYS A 11 -4.92 12.28 3.73
N ASN A 12 -4.82 13.60 3.64
CA ASN A 12 -5.61 14.51 4.46
C ASN A 12 -7.11 14.42 4.16
N LYS A 13 -7.47 14.20 2.89
CA LYS A 13 -8.89 14.15 2.49
C LYS A 13 -9.57 12.83 2.85
N HIS A 14 -8.88 11.70 2.72
CA HIS A 14 -9.52 10.37 2.79
C HIS A 14 -9.11 9.56 4.02
N TYR A 15 -8.02 9.95 4.67
CA TYR A 15 -7.50 9.31 5.87
C TYR A 15 -7.21 10.34 6.97
N PRO A 16 -8.23 11.07 7.47
CA PRO A 16 -8.06 11.98 8.60
C PRO A 16 -7.46 11.30 9.84
N GLU A 17 -7.65 9.98 9.99
CA GLU A 17 -7.03 9.16 11.03
C GLU A 17 -5.48 9.20 10.98
N LEU A 18 -4.90 9.58 9.85
CA LEU A 18 -3.45 9.72 9.62
C LEU A 18 -2.97 11.17 9.76
N GLU A 19 -3.81 12.12 10.16
CA GLU A 19 -3.47 13.55 10.21
C GLU A 19 -2.29 13.81 11.14
N HIS A 20 -2.32 13.24 12.35
CA HIS A 20 -1.28 13.40 13.38
C HIS A 20 0.00 12.61 13.09
N TYR A 21 0.02 11.80 12.04
CA TYR A 21 1.19 11.01 11.68
C TYR A 21 1.93 11.67 10.52
N HIS A 22 3.22 11.95 10.76
CA HIS A 22 4.14 12.30 9.71
C HIS A 22 4.47 11.04 8.90
N ILE A 23 4.02 11.00 7.65
CA ILE A 23 4.31 9.93 6.71
C ILE A 23 5.06 10.56 5.54
N GLU A 24 6.32 10.19 5.39
CA GLU A 24 7.13 10.65 4.28
C GLU A 24 6.73 9.90 3.01
N PHE A 25 6.71 10.59 1.87
CA PHE A 25 6.52 9.98 0.56
C PHE A 25 7.81 10.13 -0.24
N LYS A 26 8.55 9.02 -0.38
CA LYS A 26 9.96 9.05 -0.82
C LYS A 26 10.20 8.23 -2.07
N GLU A 27 11.02 8.76 -2.95
CA GLU A 27 11.54 8.00 -4.07
C GLU A 27 12.49 6.90 -3.58
N LYS A 28 12.37 5.69 -4.14
CA LYS A 28 13.29 4.58 -3.88
C LYS A 28 13.50 3.76 -5.15
N ASN A 29 14.74 3.35 -5.40
CA ASN A 29 15.02 2.39 -6.47
C ASN A 29 14.55 0.99 -6.03
N GLN A 30 13.36 0.61 -6.44
CA GLN A 30 12.71 -0.64 -6.05
C GLN A 30 11.98 -1.30 -7.23
N LYS A 31 11.81 -2.62 -7.19
CA LYS A 31 11.04 -3.35 -8.22
C LYS A 31 9.53 -3.15 -8.10
N ALA A 32 9.04 -2.86 -6.89
CA ALA A 32 7.63 -2.60 -6.62
C ALA A 32 7.20 -1.22 -7.13
N PHE A 33 5.91 -1.05 -7.43
CA PHE A 33 5.39 0.26 -7.80
C PHE A 33 5.43 1.21 -6.60
N MET A 34 4.76 0.84 -5.51
CA MET A 34 4.86 1.47 -4.20
C MET A 34 5.05 0.42 -3.11
N ASP A 35 5.49 0.86 -1.93
CA ASP A 35 5.65 0.02 -0.75
C ASP A 35 5.49 0.89 0.52
N SER A 36 4.89 0.31 1.56
CA SER A 36 4.66 0.98 2.84
C SER A 36 4.74 0.03 4.04
N HIS A 37 5.25 -1.18 3.88
CA HIS A 37 5.13 -2.22 4.90
C HIS A 37 5.94 -1.95 6.17
N ASN A 38 5.30 -2.20 7.33
CA ASN A 38 5.87 -2.18 8.68
C ASN A 38 5.96 -3.62 9.21
N PHE A 39 6.91 -4.44 8.74
CA PHE A 39 6.95 -5.86 9.15
C PHE A 39 8.26 -6.30 9.81
N SER A 40 9.21 -5.39 10.01
CA SER A 40 10.39 -5.72 10.80
C SER A 40 10.10 -5.60 12.31
N ILE A 41 10.79 -6.38 13.14
CA ILE A 41 10.69 -6.28 14.61
C ILE A 41 11.03 -4.85 15.08
N ARG A 42 11.99 -4.19 14.41
CA ARG A 42 12.35 -2.81 14.67
C ARG A 42 11.20 -1.85 14.37
N ASP A 43 10.41 -2.14 13.34
CA ASP A 43 9.26 -1.33 12.91
C ASP A 43 8.12 -1.44 13.92
N ILE A 44 7.90 -2.67 14.43
CA ILE A 44 6.89 -2.97 15.44
C ILE A 44 7.24 -2.31 16.78
N LEU A 45 8.52 -2.32 17.17
CA LEU A 45 8.99 -1.62 18.36
C LEU A 45 8.88 -0.09 18.22
N ASN A 46 9.02 0.42 17.00
CA ASN A 46 8.88 1.85 16.69
C ASN A 46 7.48 2.22 16.19
N ARG A 47 6.42 1.51 16.61
CA ARG A 47 5.02 1.69 16.14
C ARG A 47 4.47 3.12 16.17
N HIS A 48 5.07 4.01 16.95
CA HIS A 48 4.73 5.44 17.00
C HIS A 48 5.18 6.22 15.75
N LYS A 49 6.09 5.65 14.95
CA LYS A 49 6.57 6.19 13.68
C LYS A 49 6.05 5.33 12.54
N LEU A 50 5.13 5.86 11.74
CA LEU A 50 4.71 5.20 10.51
C LEU A 50 5.86 5.24 9.50
N HIS A 51 6.14 4.09 8.87
CA HIS A 51 7.19 4.05 7.85
C HIS A 51 6.87 4.96 6.67
N PRO A 52 7.90 5.47 5.98
CA PRO A 52 7.71 6.14 4.70
C PRO A 52 6.93 5.26 3.73
N VAL A 53 6.12 5.90 2.88
CA VAL A 53 5.62 5.29 1.66
C VAL A 53 6.67 5.53 0.58
N THR A 54 7.23 4.47 0.03
CA THR A 54 8.28 4.56 -1.00
C THR A 54 7.76 4.20 -2.38
N TYR A 55 8.17 4.92 -3.41
CA TYR A 55 7.73 4.71 -4.79
C TYR A 55 8.89 4.63 -5.78
N ASN A 56 8.68 3.86 -6.87
CA ASN A 56 9.60 3.84 -8.00
C ASN A 56 9.28 5.00 -8.97
N LYS A 57 10.21 5.94 -9.14
CA LYS A 57 10.04 7.14 -9.99
C LYS A 57 9.76 6.84 -11.45
N GLU A 58 10.45 5.87 -12.02
CA GLU A 58 10.27 5.56 -13.44
C GLU A 58 8.93 4.87 -13.70
N THR A 59 8.41 4.14 -12.72
CA THR A 59 7.10 3.49 -12.78
C THR A 59 5.96 4.49 -12.57
N ILE A 60 6.09 5.41 -11.59
CA ILE A 60 5.05 6.42 -11.30
C ILE A 60 4.92 7.48 -12.40
N LYS A 61 6.02 7.78 -13.11
CA LYS A 61 6.00 8.66 -14.29
C LYS A 61 5.22 8.06 -15.46
N LYS A 62 5.29 6.73 -15.62
CA LYS A 62 4.68 6.00 -16.74
C LYS A 62 3.25 5.53 -16.42
N SER A 63 2.84 5.59 -15.15
CA SER A 63 1.51 5.15 -14.74
C SER A 63 0.44 6.20 -15.03
N PRO A 64 -0.77 5.77 -15.44
CA PRO A 64 -1.94 6.65 -15.46
C PRO A 64 -2.16 7.32 -14.09
N LYS A 65 -2.68 8.54 -14.08
CA LYS A 65 -2.98 9.28 -12.84
C LYS A 65 -3.85 8.47 -11.89
N LYS A 66 -4.92 7.85 -12.38
CA LYS A 66 -5.81 7.01 -11.58
C LYS A 66 -5.11 5.78 -10.98
N ALA A 67 -4.16 5.18 -11.70
CA ALA A 67 -3.35 4.09 -11.15
C ALA A 67 -2.42 4.60 -10.03
N THR A 68 -1.88 5.81 -10.16
CA THR A 68 -1.07 6.45 -9.11
C THR A 68 -1.91 6.75 -7.86
N GLU A 69 -3.11 7.33 -8.04
CA GLU A 69 -4.04 7.60 -6.94
C GLU A 69 -4.46 6.31 -6.24
N GLY A 70 -4.75 5.26 -7.02
CA GLY A 70 -5.07 3.93 -6.49
C GLY A 70 -3.92 3.33 -5.68
N ALA A 71 -2.67 3.46 -6.15
CA ALA A 71 -1.50 2.97 -5.42
C ALA A 71 -1.33 3.73 -4.10
N ILE A 72 -1.41 5.06 -4.12
CA ILE A 72 -1.29 5.88 -2.90
C ILE A 72 -2.36 5.50 -1.87
N ILE A 73 -3.62 5.38 -2.30
CA ILE A 73 -4.72 5.07 -1.39
C ILE A 73 -4.58 3.66 -0.81
N HIS A 74 -4.09 2.70 -1.60
CA HIS A 74 -3.78 1.34 -1.14
C HIS A 74 -2.68 1.32 -0.08
N GLU A 75 -1.58 2.04 -0.30
CA GLU A 75 -0.50 2.14 0.69
C GLU A 75 -0.94 2.86 1.98
N LEU A 76 -1.81 3.87 1.87
CA LEU A 76 -2.39 4.52 3.05
C LEU A 76 -3.33 3.56 3.82
N ALA A 77 -4.04 2.67 3.13
CA ALA A 77 -4.84 1.63 3.79
C ALA A 77 -3.96 0.67 4.61
N HIS A 78 -2.76 0.32 4.13
CA HIS A 78 -1.79 -0.45 4.91
C HIS A 78 -1.37 0.27 6.20
N LYS A 79 -1.31 1.61 6.20
CA LYS A 79 -1.05 2.37 7.43
C LYS A 79 -2.20 2.27 8.42
N ILE A 80 -3.44 2.33 7.95
CA ILE A 80 -4.62 2.12 8.81
C ILE A 80 -4.62 0.70 9.40
N GLN A 81 -4.27 -0.32 8.61
CA GLN A 81 -4.14 -1.69 9.12
C GLN A 81 -3.09 -1.77 10.24
N ALA A 82 -1.91 -1.16 10.04
CA ALA A 82 -0.85 -1.13 11.03
C ALA A 82 -1.25 -0.41 12.33
N LEU A 83 -2.08 0.65 12.25
CA LEU A 83 -2.60 1.35 13.42
C LEU A 83 -3.66 0.54 14.18
N ARG A 84 -4.40 -0.34 13.51
CA ARG A 84 -5.42 -1.20 14.13
C ARG A 84 -4.85 -2.43 14.82
N SER A 85 -3.64 -2.85 14.45
CA SER A 85 -2.98 -4.00 15.04
C SER A 85 -2.31 -3.67 16.37
N ASN A 86 -2.55 -4.48 17.40
CA ASN A 86 -1.78 -4.40 18.64
C ASN A 86 -0.36 -5.00 18.46
N PHE A 87 0.49 -4.87 19.49
CA PHE A 87 1.91 -5.29 19.41
C PHE A 87 2.08 -6.77 19.00
N PHE A 88 1.34 -7.67 19.66
CA PHE A 88 1.38 -9.10 19.36
C PHE A 88 0.81 -9.43 17.98
N GLN A 89 -0.24 -8.74 17.56
CA GLN A 89 -0.80 -8.86 16.21
C GLN A 89 0.18 -8.38 15.15
N SER A 90 0.92 -7.30 15.40
CA SER A 90 1.93 -6.76 14.47
C SER A 90 3.11 -7.72 14.31
N LEU A 91 3.56 -8.34 15.40
CA LEU A 91 4.60 -9.37 15.38
C LEU A 91 4.13 -10.63 14.65
N TYR A 92 2.91 -11.09 14.94
CA TYR A 92 2.29 -12.19 14.20
C TYR A 92 2.11 -11.84 12.72
N MET A 93 1.71 -10.61 12.39
CA MET A 93 1.58 -10.12 11.02
C MET A 93 2.91 -10.22 10.27
N GLY A 94 4.01 -9.74 10.86
CA GLY A 94 5.33 -9.82 10.22
C GLY A 94 5.79 -11.27 9.97
N LEU A 95 5.61 -12.15 10.95
CA LEU A 95 5.92 -13.59 10.83
C LEU A 95 5.01 -14.29 9.80
N ALA A 96 3.70 -14.11 9.90
CA ALA A 96 2.72 -14.75 9.02
C ALA A 96 2.80 -14.23 7.58
N TYR A 97 3.13 -12.95 7.37
CA TYR A 97 3.33 -12.37 6.04
C TYR A 97 4.52 -13.01 5.31
N ARG A 98 5.59 -13.35 6.05
CA ARG A 98 6.76 -14.04 5.49
C ARG A 98 6.51 -15.52 5.21
N LEU A 99 5.70 -16.18 6.05
CA LEU A 99 5.52 -17.64 6.02
C LEU A 99 4.27 -18.11 5.27
N SER A 100 3.26 -17.26 5.07
CA SER A 100 1.96 -17.66 4.52
C SER A 100 1.47 -16.76 3.40
N ASN A 101 1.42 -17.31 2.19
CA ASN A 101 0.80 -16.66 1.03
C ASN A 101 -0.69 -16.36 1.28
N LYS A 102 -1.41 -17.22 2.01
CA LYS A 102 -2.82 -17.00 2.35
C LYS A 102 -2.99 -15.78 3.25
N TYR A 103 -2.07 -15.59 4.20
CA TYR A 103 -2.09 -14.41 5.07
C TYR A 103 -1.77 -13.13 4.30
N LYS A 104 -0.75 -13.17 3.44
CA LYS A 104 -0.44 -12.06 2.53
C LYS A 104 -1.64 -11.67 1.66
N ILE A 105 -2.37 -12.65 1.11
CA ILE A 105 -3.61 -12.39 0.36
C ILE A 105 -4.64 -11.63 1.21
N LYS A 106 -4.87 -12.08 2.44
CA LYS A 106 -5.83 -11.45 3.34
C LYS A 106 -5.48 -9.98 3.63
N ILE A 107 -4.20 -9.68 3.90
CA ILE A 107 -3.74 -8.31 4.19
C ILE A 107 -3.96 -7.39 2.98
N GLU A 108 -3.59 -7.84 1.78
CA GLU A 108 -3.81 -7.08 0.53
C GLU A 108 -5.30 -6.89 0.23
N GLN A 109 -6.15 -7.90 0.51
CA GLN A 109 -7.60 -7.79 0.34
C GLN A 109 -8.21 -6.78 1.30
N GLU A 110 -7.84 -6.79 2.57
CA GLU A 110 -8.33 -5.83 3.55
C GLU A 110 -7.88 -4.39 3.19
N ALA A 111 -6.66 -4.19 2.69
CA ALA A 111 -6.22 -2.87 2.19
C ALA A 111 -7.08 -2.40 1.01
N ASN A 112 -7.41 -3.30 0.08
CA ASN A 112 -8.33 -3.00 -1.02
C ASN A 112 -9.74 -2.67 -0.49
N GLU A 113 -10.27 -3.41 0.48
CA GLU A 113 -11.59 -3.16 1.07
C GLU A 113 -11.66 -1.79 1.75
N ILE A 114 -10.65 -1.43 2.55
CA ILE A 114 -10.54 -0.10 3.17
C ILE A 114 -10.57 0.98 2.08
N SER A 115 -9.76 0.80 1.03
CA SER A 115 -9.68 1.74 -0.09
C SER A 115 -11.00 1.87 -0.86
N ILE A 116 -11.73 0.78 -1.07
CA ILE A 116 -13.06 0.77 -1.70
C ILE A 116 -14.07 1.51 -0.83
N LYS A 117 -14.07 1.26 0.49
CA LYS A 117 -14.94 1.95 1.45
C LYS A 117 -14.72 3.47 1.44
N LYS A 118 -13.52 3.93 1.07
CA LYS A 118 -13.18 5.36 0.90
C LYS A 118 -13.49 5.90 -0.52
N GLY A 119 -14.06 5.08 -1.41
CA GLY A 119 -14.56 5.50 -2.73
C GLY A 119 -13.63 5.21 -3.92
N PHE A 120 -12.49 4.53 -3.73
CA PHE A 120 -11.43 4.42 -4.75
C PHE A 120 -11.49 3.14 -5.61
N LYS A 121 -12.67 2.54 -5.76
CA LYS A 121 -12.82 1.29 -6.54
C LYS A 121 -12.29 1.44 -7.98
N LYS A 122 -12.55 2.58 -8.63
CA LYS A 122 -12.17 2.80 -10.04
C LYS A 122 -10.65 2.92 -10.19
N GLU A 123 -10.01 3.60 -9.25
CA GLU A 123 -8.57 3.85 -9.19
C GLU A 123 -7.80 2.54 -8.90
N LEU A 124 -8.32 1.71 -7.99
CA LEU A 124 -7.77 0.37 -7.74
C LEU A 124 -7.87 -0.55 -8.96
N LEU A 125 -8.99 -0.49 -9.69
CA LEU A 125 -9.13 -1.26 -10.94
C LEU A 125 -8.12 -0.79 -11.99
N GLU A 126 -7.90 0.52 -12.10
CA GLU A 126 -6.90 1.07 -13.01
C GLU A 126 -5.47 0.70 -12.61
N LEU A 127 -5.17 0.74 -11.31
CA LEU A 127 -3.92 0.24 -10.75
C LEU A 127 -3.69 -1.23 -11.12
N LYS A 128 -4.70 -2.09 -10.90
CA LYS A 128 -4.62 -3.52 -11.26
C LYS A 128 -4.38 -3.71 -12.75
N LYS A 129 -5.09 -2.98 -13.61
CA LYS A 129 -4.87 -3.02 -15.07
C LYS A 129 -3.44 -2.62 -15.44
N TYR A 130 -2.94 -1.52 -14.87
CA TYR A 130 -1.58 -1.04 -15.11
C TYR A 130 -0.52 -2.04 -14.64
N CYS A 131 -0.65 -2.58 -13.43
CA CYS A 131 0.28 -3.59 -12.96
C CYS A 131 0.20 -4.87 -13.82
N LYS A 132 -0.99 -5.25 -14.32
CA LYS A 132 -1.18 -6.42 -15.18
C LYS A 132 -0.52 -6.27 -16.55
N SER A 133 -0.51 -5.07 -17.13
CA SER A 133 0.17 -4.82 -18.41
C SER A 133 1.69 -4.73 -18.27
N ARG A 134 2.20 -4.38 -17.09
CA ARG A 134 3.63 -4.08 -16.85
C ARG A 134 4.43 -5.24 -16.25
N PHE A 135 3.81 -6.09 -15.44
CA PHE A 135 4.49 -7.21 -14.76
C PHE A 135 4.20 -8.55 -15.46
N PRO A 136 5.20 -9.46 -15.62
CA PRO A 136 5.08 -10.67 -16.43
C PRO A 136 3.91 -11.58 -16.00
N LYS A 137 3.25 -12.21 -16.99
CA LYS A 137 2.03 -13.05 -16.82
C LYS A 137 2.19 -14.17 -15.78
N GLU A 138 3.39 -14.72 -15.64
CA GLU A 138 3.73 -15.78 -14.67
C GLU A 138 3.54 -15.36 -13.20
N LYS A 139 3.80 -14.09 -12.87
CA LYS A 139 3.54 -13.54 -11.53
C LYS A 139 2.04 -13.34 -11.29
N TRP A 140 1.28 -13.02 -12.33
CA TRP A 140 -0.17 -12.81 -12.24
C TRP A 140 -0.97 -14.10 -12.10
N ALA A 141 -0.50 -15.23 -12.64
CA ALA A 141 -1.12 -16.53 -12.40
C ALA A 141 -1.15 -16.89 -10.91
N LYS A 142 -0.11 -16.52 -10.15
CA LYS A 142 -0.08 -16.65 -8.69
C LYS A 142 -0.95 -15.60 -7.97
N MET A 143 -1.16 -14.43 -8.59
CA MET A 143 -1.97 -13.34 -8.05
C MET A 143 -3.47 -13.38 -8.38
N LYS A 144 -3.95 -14.36 -9.17
CA LYS A 144 -5.40 -14.63 -9.37
C LYS A 144 -6.17 -14.90 -8.06
N LYS A 145 -5.49 -15.06 -6.93
CA LYS A 145 -6.10 -15.26 -5.61
C LYS A 145 -6.41 -13.95 -4.85
N PHE A 146 -5.99 -12.79 -5.37
CA PHE A 146 -6.13 -11.47 -4.72
C PHE A 146 -7.29 -10.65 -5.31
N HIS A 147 -8.37 -11.31 -5.73
CA HIS A 147 -9.52 -10.64 -6.34
C HIS A 147 -10.24 -9.72 -5.34
N ILE A 148 -10.65 -8.57 -5.90
CA ILE A 148 -11.78 -7.74 -5.46
C ILE A 148 -12.95 -8.19 -6.34
#